data_AF-A0A8H6YGA1-F1
#
_entry.id   AF-A0A8H6YGA1-F1
#
_cell.length_a   1.000
_cell.length_b   1.000
_cell.length_c   1.000
_cell.angle_alpha   90.00
_cell.angle_beta   90.00
_cell.angle_gamma   90.00
#
_symmetry.space_group_name_H-M   'P 1'
#
loop_
_entity.id
_entity.type
_entity.pdbx_description
1 polymer ?
#
loop_
_entity_poly.entity_id
_entity_poly.type
_entity_poly.pdbx_seq_one_letter_code
_entity_poly.pdbx_strand_id
1 'polypeptide(L)'
;MAVANSIHKQYLGTSAVIGSLCQAFDVLKRKGLITQSTKGPFWHNLDEAIHHISEAHFRASWLDIGKVKKLADLKSKSPRELRNLAERLFCKYASREALNEIEEMDRADRDRIYQQWTMFNIDVLPYLNLRETIKAGDIGRIEDLLPTLLFRFAGGGNPKYTIEILELFQGLHREWPEVLRYADPLIILPSFSSTV
;
A
#
# COMPACT_ATOMS: atom_id res chain seq x y z
N MET A 1 -3.88 11.16 1.65
CA MET A 1 -4.15 11.16 3.13
C MET A 1 -5.06 10.02 3.59
N ALA A 2 -6.21 9.77 2.96
CA ALA A 2 -7.19 8.77 3.43
C ALA A 2 -6.65 7.33 3.49
N VAL A 3 -5.92 6.88 2.46
CA VAL A 3 -5.34 5.53 2.41
C VAL A 3 -4.28 5.36 3.51
N ALA A 4 -3.37 6.33 3.65
CA ALA A 4 -2.36 6.35 4.71
C ALA A 4 -2.99 6.28 6.11
N ASN A 5 -4.10 7.00 6.35
CA ASN A 5 -4.85 6.91 7.61
C ASN A 5 -5.45 5.53 7.86
N SER A 6 -6.03 4.94 6.82
CA SER A 6 -6.59 3.60 6.90
C SER A 6 -5.49 2.59 7.26
N ILE A 7 -4.33 2.64 6.59
CA ILE A 7 -3.16 1.82 6.90
C ILE A 7 -2.70 2.07 8.35
N HIS A 8 -2.54 3.33 8.74
CA HIS A 8 -2.16 3.71 10.11
C HIS A 8 -3.10 3.10 11.14
N LYS A 9 -4.42 3.32 11.00
CA LYS A 9 -5.42 2.82 11.94
C LYS A 9 -5.41 1.30 12.06
N GLN A 10 -5.23 0.59 10.94
CA GLN A 10 -5.26 -0.87 10.89
C GLN A 10 -3.99 -1.51 11.47
N TYR A 11 -2.82 -0.90 11.24
CA TYR A 11 -1.53 -1.51 11.55
C TYR A 11 -0.76 -0.83 12.70
N LEU A 12 -1.33 0.19 13.36
CA LEU A 12 -0.65 0.93 14.44
C LEU A 12 -0.11 0.00 15.52
N GLY A 13 -0.98 -0.86 16.08
CA GLY A 13 -0.64 -1.78 17.17
C GLY A 13 0.00 -1.07 18.36
N THR A 14 0.90 -1.77 19.05
CA THR A 14 1.68 -1.24 20.18
C THR A 14 3.17 -1.53 19.99
N SER A 15 4.03 -0.77 20.65
CA SER A 15 5.49 -0.96 20.59
C SER A 15 5.97 -2.34 21.04
N ALA A 16 5.16 -3.06 21.83
CA ALA A 16 5.46 -4.41 22.30
C ALA A 16 5.19 -5.48 21.23
N VAL A 17 4.38 -5.18 20.21
CA VAL A 17 4.04 -6.13 19.14
C VAL A 17 5.03 -5.97 17.99
N ILE A 18 5.80 -7.03 17.73
CA ILE A 18 6.72 -7.08 16.60
C ILE A 18 5.92 -7.00 15.30
N GLY A 19 6.33 -6.09 14.41
CA GLY A 19 5.68 -5.86 13.11
C GLY A 19 4.56 -4.83 13.13
N SER A 20 4.29 -4.18 14.26
CA SER A 20 3.39 -3.03 14.33
C SER A 20 4.05 -1.75 13.82
N LEU A 21 3.25 -0.80 13.34
CA LEU A 21 3.78 0.51 12.95
C LEU A 21 4.34 1.27 14.16
N CYS A 22 3.73 1.13 15.35
CA CYS A 22 4.20 1.77 16.57
C CYS A 22 5.63 1.31 16.93
N GLN A 23 5.89 0.00 16.86
CA GLN A 23 7.23 -0.55 17.02
C GLN A 23 8.20 0.03 15.98
N ALA A 24 7.79 0.08 14.71
CA ALA A 24 8.63 0.63 13.65
C ALA A 24 8.93 2.13 13.86
N PHE A 25 7.96 2.91 14.33
CA PHE A 25 8.16 4.32 14.66
C PHE A 25 9.18 4.50 15.77
N ASP A 26 9.14 3.67 16.81
CA ASP A 26 10.11 3.72 17.90
C ASP A 26 11.52 3.36 17.43
N VAL A 27 11.66 2.29 16.62
CA VAL A 27 12.95 1.87 16.04
C VAL A 27 13.54 2.96 15.14
N LEU A 28 12.70 3.61 14.34
CA LEU A 28 13.08 4.72 13.45
C LEU A 28 13.17 6.07 14.18
N LYS A 29 12.88 6.11 15.49
CA LYS A 29 12.84 7.32 16.32
C LYS A 29 11.91 8.42 15.77
N ARG A 30 10.82 8.03 15.08
CA ARG A 30 9.81 8.94 14.54
C ARG A 30 8.79 9.29 15.63
N LYS A 31 8.70 10.57 16.01
CA LYS A 31 7.78 11.06 17.04
C LYS A 31 6.50 11.64 16.44
N GLY A 32 5.42 11.68 17.25
CA GLY A 32 4.17 12.33 16.88
C GLY A 32 3.31 11.55 15.88
N LEU A 33 3.63 10.27 15.64
CA LEU A 33 2.90 9.40 14.72
C LEU A 33 1.93 8.45 15.43
N ILE A 34 1.81 8.48 16.76
CA ILE A 34 0.92 7.57 17.49
C ILE A 34 -0.55 8.04 17.38
N THR A 35 -0.77 9.34 17.49
CA THR A 35 -2.11 9.95 17.42
C THR A 35 -2.29 10.64 16.08
N GLN A 36 -3.38 10.30 15.39
CA GLN A 36 -3.72 10.94 14.11
C GLN A 36 -3.97 12.43 14.31
N SER A 37 -3.38 13.26 13.44
CA SER A 37 -3.60 14.70 13.41
C SER A 37 -3.80 15.17 11.97
N THR A 38 -4.83 15.98 11.75
CA THR A 38 -5.03 16.68 10.47
C THR A 38 -4.19 17.96 10.37
N LYS A 39 -3.56 18.39 11.46
CA LYS A 39 -2.75 19.61 11.56
C LYS A 39 -1.26 19.28 11.65
N GLY A 40 -0.44 20.19 11.10
CA GLY A 40 1.02 20.13 11.22
C GLY A 40 1.66 19.04 10.34
N PRO A 41 2.90 18.62 10.66
CA PRO A 41 3.69 17.75 9.79
C PRO A 41 3.28 16.27 9.86
N PHE A 42 2.18 15.93 10.54
CA PHE A 42 1.76 14.54 10.74
C PHE A 42 1.67 13.78 9.42
N TRP A 43 1.03 14.36 8.40
CA TRP A 43 0.86 13.72 7.10
C TRP A 43 2.17 13.40 6.42
N HIS A 44 3.05 14.40 6.36
CA HIS A 44 4.36 14.26 5.77
C HIS A 44 5.17 13.18 6.49
N ASN A 45 5.19 13.25 7.82
CA ASN A 45 5.93 12.30 8.65
C ASN A 45 5.37 10.87 8.54
N LEU A 46 4.05 10.71 8.43
CA LEU A 46 3.38 9.42 8.26
C LEU A 46 3.65 8.85 6.87
N ASP A 47 3.53 9.67 5.83
CA ASP A 47 3.80 9.28 4.44
C ASP A 47 5.22 8.73 4.31
N GLU A 48 6.21 9.49 4.77
CA GLU A 48 7.60 9.06 4.76
C GLU A 48 7.83 7.80 5.60
N ALA A 49 7.16 7.69 6.77
CA ALA A 49 7.30 6.50 7.61
C ALA A 49 6.79 5.25 6.89
N ILE A 50 5.61 5.33 6.28
CA ILE A 50 5.05 4.24 5.47
C ILE A 50 6.01 3.88 4.33
N HIS A 51 6.58 4.86 3.62
CA HIS A 51 7.55 4.61 2.56
C HIS A 51 8.80 3.90 3.07
N HIS A 52 9.42 4.38 4.15
CA HIS A 52 10.63 3.76 4.70
C HIS A 52 10.39 2.33 5.21
N ILE A 53 9.25 2.11 5.88
CA ILE A 53 8.87 0.79 6.40
C ILE A 53 8.63 -0.18 5.24
N SER A 54 7.86 0.26 4.22
CA SER A 54 7.58 -0.55 3.04
C SER A 54 8.85 -0.89 2.27
N GLU A 55 9.73 0.10 2.08
CA GLU A 55 11.02 -0.10 1.42
C GLU A 55 11.87 -1.13 2.17
N ALA A 56 11.94 -1.04 3.50
CA ALA A 56 12.65 -2.03 4.32
C ALA A 56 12.06 -3.44 4.16
N HIS A 57 10.73 -3.58 4.21
CA HIS A 57 10.03 -4.85 4.01
C HIS A 57 10.34 -5.46 2.64
N PHE A 58 10.15 -4.70 1.55
CA PHE A 58 10.39 -5.22 0.22
C PHE A 58 11.86 -5.54 -0.02
N ARG A 59 12.79 -4.74 0.52
CA ARG A 59 14.23 -5.07 0.49
C ARG A 59 14.52 -6.38 1.20
N ALA A 60 13.93 -6.65 2.36
CA ALA A 60 14.07 -7.93 3.05
C ALA A 60 13.48 -9.09 2.24
N SER A 61 12.29 -8.90 1.63
CA SER A 61 11.67 -9.90 0.75
C SER A 61 12.53 -10.21 -0.48
N TRP A 62 13.19 -9.20 -1.07
CA TRP A 62 14.12 -9.37 -2.18
C TRP A 62 15.35 -10.20 -1.81
N LEU A 63 15.90 -9.98 -0.60
CA LEU A 63 17.00 -10.80 -0.08
C LEU A 63 16.57 -12.26 0.10
N ASP A 64 15.39 -12.52 0.67
CA ASP A 64 14.89 -13.89 0.85
C ASP A 64 14.61 -14.59 -0.48
N ILE A 65 13.86 -13.97 -1.39
CA ILE A 65 13.46 -14.59 -2.67
C ILE A 65 14.66 -14.80 -3.59
N GLY A 66 15.55 -13.81 -3.63
CA GLY A 66 16.79 -13.88 -4.41
C GLY A 66 17.82 -14.84 -3.82
N LYS A 67 17.66 -15.25 -2.55
CA LYS A 67 18.65 -16.03 -1.78
C LYS A 67 20.04 -15.39 -1.82
N VAL A 68 20.07 -14.06 -1.70
CA VAL A 68 21.28 -13.24 -1.72
C VAL A 68 21.49 -12.57 -0.37
N LYS A 69 22.76 -12.28 -0.04
CA LYS A 69 23.11 -11.57 1.20
C LYS A 69 23.07 -10.05 1.01
N LYS A 70 23.28 -9.55 -0.22
CA LYS A 70 23.25 -8.13 -0.55
C LYS A 70 22.34 -7.90 -1.76
N LEU A 71 21.56 -6.81 -1.73
CA LEU A 71 20.73 -6.42 -2.88
C LEU A 71 21.55 -6.16 -4.15
N ALA A 72 22.81 -5.74 -3.99
CA ALA A 72 23.72 -5.54 -5.12
C ALA A 72 23.94 -6.83 -5.93
N ASP A 73 23.84 -8.00 -5.31
CA ASP A 73 24.05 -9.29 -5.96
C ASP A 73 22.93 -9.57 -6.99
N LEU A 74 21.74 -8.98 -6.82
CA LEU A 74 20.64 -9.08 -7.79
C LEU A 74 20.96 -8.41 -9.11
N LYS A 75 21.91 -7.47 -9.17
CA LYS A 75 22.33 -6.82 -10.42
C LYS A 75 22.99 -7.79 -11.41
N SER A 76 23.45 -8.94 -10.93
CA SER A 76 24.02 -10.00 -11.79
C SER A 76 22.94 -10.82 -12.51
N LYS A 77 21.67 -10.69 -12.12
CA LYS A 77 20.55 -11.41 -12.71
C LYS A 77 20.09 -10.75 -14.01
N SER A 78 19.68 -11.58 -14.97
CA SER A 78 19.05 -11.09 -16.19
C SER A 78 17.70 -10.43 -15.90
N PRO A 79 17.21 -9.53 -16.78
CA PRO A 79 15.90 -8.92 -16.62
C PRO A 79 14.75 -9.93 -16.47
N ARG A 80 14.83 -11.06 -17.19
CA ARG A 80 13.85 -12.14 -17.09
C ARG A 80 13.88 -12.82 -15.73
N GLU A 81 15.06 -13.09 -15.18
CA GLU A 81 15.18 -13.65 -13.84
C GLU A 81 14.65 -12.67 -12.78
N LEU A 82 14.98 -11.39 -12.90
CA LEU A 82 14.46 -10.36 -11.98
C LEU A 82 12.94 -10.27 -12.00
N ARG A 83 12.33 -10.36 -13.19
CA ARG A 83 10.87 -10.44 -13.31
C ARG A 83 10.30 -11.66 -12.61
N ASN A 84 10.86 -12.85 -12.85
CA ASN A 84 10.41 -14.08 -12.19
C ASN A 84 10.56 -14.00 -10.65
N LEU A 85 11.62 -13.35 -10.17
CA LEU A 85 11.81 -13.10 -8.73
C LEU A 85 10.77 -12.11 -8.19
N ALA A 86 10.45 -11.04 -8.92
CA ALA A 86 9.39 -10.09 -8.54
C ALA A 86 8.02 -10.78 -8.44
N GLU A 87 7.68 -11.62 -9.42
CA GLU A 87 6.42 -12.39 -9.42
C GLU A 87 6.36 -13.32 -8.21
N ARG A 88 7.45 -14.06 -7.92
CA ARG A 88 7.53 -14.91 -6.72
C ARG A 88 7.45 -14.12 -5.42
N LEU A 89 8.07 -12.94 -5.37
CA LEU A 89 7.99 -12.05 -4.21
C LEU A 89 6.55 -11.62 -3.97
N PHE A 90 5.87 -11.15 -5.02
CA PHE A 90 4.46 -10.76 -4.94
C PHE A 90 3.61 -11.93 -4.46
N CYS A 91 3.71 -13.09 -5.12
CA CYS A 91 2.96 -14.28 -4.77
C CYS A 91 3.18 -14.75 -3.33
N LYS A 92 4.39 -14.60 -2.76
CA LYS A 92 4.70 -15.07 -1.41
C LYS A 92 4.48 -14.04 -0.30
N TYR A 93 4.65 -12.74 -0.59
CA TYR A 93 4.74 -11.70 0.45
C TYR A 93 3.69 -10.60 0.35
N ALA A 94 2.95 -10.52 -0.75
CA ALA A 94 2.06 -9.38 -1.02
C ALA A 94 0.80 -9.74 -1.81
N SER A 95 0.42 -11.03 -1.83
CA SER A 95 -0.75 -11.55 -2.54
C SER A 95 -1.82 -12.01 -1.55
N ARG A 96 -3.09 -12.04 -1.99
CA ARG A 96 -4.18 -12.59 -1.17
C ARG A 96 -4.04 -14.11 -1.04
N GLU A 97 -3.49 -14.75 -2.06
CA GLU A 97 -3.17 -16.17 -2.08
C GLU A 97 -2.20 -16.53 -0.94
N ALA A 98 -1.14 -15.75 -0.73
CA ALA A 98 -0.22 -15.95 0.40
C ALA A 98 -0.93 -15.83 1.76
N LEU A 99 -1.87 -14.88 1.87
CA LEU A 99 -2.63 -14.74 3.11
C LEU A 99 -3.56 -15.93 3.34
N ASN A 100 -4.23 -16.41 2.30
CA ASN A 100 -5.09 -17.60 2.37
C ASN A 100 -4.28 -18.84 2.78
N GLU A 101 -3.09 -19.04 2.19
CA GLU A 101 -2.19 -20.14 2.57
C GLU A 101 -1.83 -20.09 4.06
N ILE A 102 -1.55 -18.91 4.62
CA ILE A 102 -1.30 -18.74 6.06
C ILE A 102 -2.57 -19.02 6.89
N GLU A 103 -3.74 -18.64 6.39
CA GLU A 103 -5.03 -18.83 7.07
C GLU A 103 -5.56 -20.26 7.01
N GLU A 104 -5.07 -21.09 6.08
CA GLU A 104 -5.35 -22.52 6.01
C GLU A 104 -4.52 -23.34 7.00
N MET A 105 -3.37 -22.81 7.47
CA MET A 105 -2.54 -23.47 8.48
C MET A 105 -3.22 -23.55 9.84
N ASP A 106 -2.85 -24.54 10.64
CA ASP A 106 -3.29 -24.63 12.03
C ASP A 106 -2.84 -23.41 12.84
N ARG A 107 -3.69 -22.92 13.75
CA ARG A 107 -3.42 -21.69 14.53
C ARG A 107 -2.11 -21.74 15.32
N ALA A 108 -1.65 -22.93 15.69
CA ALA A 108 -0.40 -23.13 16.41
C ALA A 108 0.83 -22.89 15.52
N ASP A 109 0.71 -23.14 14.21
CA ASP A 109 1.81 -23.06 13.24
C ASP A 109 1.84 -21.70 12.51
N ARG A 110 0.82 -20.86 12.70
CA ARG A 110 0.75 -19.54 12.09
C ARG A 110 1.78 -18.59 12.71
N ASP A 111 2.78 -18.22 11.91
CA ASP A 111 3.62 -17.07 12.20
C ASP A 111 2.81 -15.77 12.06
N ARG A 112 2.40 -15.23 13.22
CA ARG A 112 1.59 -14.01 13.29
C ARG A 112 2.32 -12.78 12.77
N ILE A 113 3.65 -12.72 12.92
CA ILE A 113 4.45 -11.59 12.43
C ILE A 113 4.46 -11.64 10.90
N TYR A 114 4.72 -12.82 10.35
CA TYR A 114 4.69 -13.04 8.89
C TYR A 114 3.30 -12.75 8.30
N GLN A 115 2.22 -13.18 8.97
CA GLN A 115 0.85 -12.87 8.56
C GLN A 115 0.61 -11.35 8.53
N GLN A 116 0.95 -10.65 9.61
CA GLN A 116 0.76 -9.20 9.69
C GLN A 116 1.57 -8.44 8.63
N TRP A 117 2.80 -8.87 8.37
CA TRP A 117 3.64 -8.29 7.31
C TRP A 117 3.06 -8.53 5.92
N THR A 118 2.54 -9.73 5.68
CA THR A 118 1.89 -10.06 4.40
C THR A 118 0.65 -9.19 4.19
N MET A 119 -0.19 -9.03 5.22
CA MET A 119 -1.35 -8.13 5.19
C MET A 119 -0.93 -6.67 4.91
N PHE A 120 0.09 -6.17 5.63
CA PHE A 120 0.61 -4.82 5.42
C PHE A 120 1.12 -4.62 3.98
N ASN A 121 1.87 -5.59 3.44
CA ASN A 121 2.40 -5.52 2.08
C ASN A 121 1.29 -5.49 1.02
N ILE A 122 0.27 -6.34 1.15
CA ILE A 122 -0.92 -6.33 0.28
C ILE A 122 -1.56 -4.93 0.27
N ASP A 123 -1.67 -4.32 1.44
CA ASP A 123 -2.37 -3.06 1.63
C ASP A 123 -1.55 -1.82 1.25
N VAL A 124 -0.23 -1.88 1.38
CA VAL A 124 0.66 -0.75 1.08
C VAL A 124 1.06 -0.68 -0.39
N LEU A 125 1.01 -1.79 -1.14
CA LEU A 125 1.31 -1.76 -2.58
C LEU A 125 0.37 -0.82 -3.36
N PRO A 126 -0.96 -0.88 -3.21
CA PRO A 126 -1.87 0.09 -3.82
C PRO A 126 -1.57 1.53 -3.42
N TYR A 127 -1.14 1.76 -2.18
CA TYR A 127 -0.77 3.09 -1.69
C TYR A 127 0.46 3.66 -2.41
N LEU A 128 1.53 2.86 -2.50
CA LEU A 128 2.75 3.24 -3.22
C LEU A 128 2.47 3.41 -4.72
N ASN A 129 1.68 2.51 -5.29
CA ASN A 129 1.34 2.51 -6.71
C ASN A 129 0.51 3.74 -7.09
N LEU A 130 -0.49 4.10 -6.27
CA LEU A 130 -1.35 5.25 -6.52
C LEU A 130 -0.52 6.54 -6.64
N ARG A 131 0.45 6.76 -5.75
CA ARG A 131 1.29 7.97 -5.77
C ARG A 131 2.05 8.12 -7.09
N GLU A 132 2.70 7.05 -7.54
CA GLU A 132 3.48 7.08 -8.79
C GLU A 132 2.59 7.17 -10.02
N THR A 133 1.42 6.52 -9.98
CA THR A 133 0.44 6.55 -11.06
C THR A 133 -0.15 7.95 -11.24
N ILE A 134 -0.49 8.64 -10.14
CA ILE A 134 -0.95 10.03 -10.17
C ILE A 134 0.11 10.96 -10.78
N LYS A 135 1.37 10.82 -10.36
CA LYS A 135 2.47 11.63 -10.92
C LYS A 135 2.67 11.40 -12.42
N ALA A 136 2.49 10.16 -12.86
CA ALA A 136 2.61 9.78 -14.27
C ALA A 136 1.39 10.18 -15.10
N GLY A 137 0.26 10.51 -14.45
CA GLY A 137 -1.01 10.79 -15.12
C GLY A 137 -1.63 9.56 -15.79
N ASP A 138 -1.31 8.36 -15.31
CA ASP A 138 -1.81 7.10 -15.89
C ASP A 138 -3.21 6.79 -15.36
N ILE A 139 -4.22 7.33 -16.04
CA ILE A 139 -5.63 7.24 -15.65
C ILE A 139 -6.12 5.78 -15.64
N GLY A 140 -5.71 4.97 -16.62
CA GLY A 140 -6.14 3.57 -16.68
C GLY A 140 -5.68 2.80 -15.45
N ARG A 141 -4.45 3.04 -14.99
CA ARG A 141 -3.94 2.41 -13.78
C ARG A 141 -4.51 3.01 -12.48
N ILE A 142 -4.95 4.27 -12.50
CA ILE A 142 -5.75 4.83 -11.38
C ILE A 142 -7.08 4.09 -11.30
N GLU A 143 -7.77 3.92 -12.43
CA GLU A 143 -9.04 3.20 -12.54
C GLU A 143 -8.91 1.76 -12.04
N ASP A 144 -7.85 1.05 -12.42
CA ASP A 144 -7.54 -0.31 -11.93
C ASP A 144 -7.39 -0.40 -10.40
N LEU A 145 -6.97 0.68 -9.73
CA LEU A 145 -6.81 0.74 -8.28
C LEU A 145 -8.13 1.04 -7.55
N LEU A 146 -9.12 1.66 -8.22
CA LEU A 146 -10.36 2.10 -7.59
C LEU A 146 -11.12 0.97 -6.87
N PRO A 147 -11.25 -0.27 -7.39
CA PRO A 147 -11.94 -1.33 -6.66
C PRO A 147 -11.26 -1.65 -5.32
N THR A 148 -9.92 -1.68 -5.31
CA THR A 148 -9.15 -1.96 -4.09
C THR A 148 -9.31 -0.83 -3.07
N LEU A 149 -9.29 0.42 -3.53
CA LEU A 149 -9.51 1.59 -2.68
C LEU A 149 -10.96 1.63 -2.15
N LEU A 150 -11.95 1.26 -2.97
CA LEU A 150 -13.36 1.18 -2.57
C LEU A 150 -13.55 0.21 -1.40
N PHE A 151 -13.05 -1.02 -1.54
CA PHE A 151 -13.15 -2.01 -0.48
C PHE A 151 -12.42 -1.57 0.79
N ARG A 152 -11.25 -0.92 0.64
CA ARG A 152 -10.52 -0.36 1.79
C ARG A 152 -11.33 0.70 2.51
N PHE A 153 -11.95 1.64 1.80
CA PHE A 153 -12.70 2.72 2.44
C PHE A 153 -14.03 2.25 3.03
N ALA A 154 -14.75 1.39 2.32
CA ALA A 154 -15.98 0.77 2.80
C ALA A 154 -15.73 -0.04 4.08
N GLY A 155 -14.72 -0.93 4.07
CA GLY A 155 -14.36 -1.73 5.25
C GLY A 155 -13.70 -0.93 6.37
N GLY A 156 -12.99 0.15 6.03
CA GLY A 156 -12.27 1.00 6.99
C GLY A 156 -13.13 2.05 7.70
N GLY A 157 -14.43 2.14 7.37
CA GLY A 157 -15.35 3.13 7.94
C GLY A 157 -15.10 4.56 7.43
N ASN A 158 -14.80 4.71 6.15
CA ASN A 158 -14.53 6.00 5.50
C ASN A 158 -15.61 6.34 4.45
N PRO A 159 -16.89 6.53 4.85
CA PRO A 159 -18.02 6.59 3.93
C PRO A 159 -17.93 7.74 2.91
N LYS A 160 -17.29 8.86 3.25
CA LYS A 160 -17.06 9.97 2.30
C LYS A 160 -16.21 9.52 1.12
N TYR A 161 -15.07 8.90 1.40
CA TYR A 161 -14.18 8.38 0.35
C TYR A 161 -14.77 7.16 -0.37
N THR A 162 -15.63 6.37 0.29
CA THR A 162 -16.43 5.35 -0.39
C THR A 162 -17.35 5.96 -1.44
N ILE A 163 -18.08 7.02 -1.10
CA ILE A 163 -18.99 7.71 -2.02
C ILE A 163 -18.20 8.36 -3.16
N GLU A 164 -17.10 9.05 -2.87
CA GLU A 164 -16.25 9.68 -3.91
C GLU A 164 -15.76 8.67 -4.95
N ILE A 165 -15.37 7.45 -4.53
CA ILE A 165 -14.97 6.40 -5.49
C ILE A 165 -16.16 5.88 -6.30
N LEU A 166 -17.35 5.75 -5.69
CA LEU A 166 -18.55 5.32 -6.41
C LEU A 166 -19.00 6.35 -7.44
N GLU A 167 -18.95 7.65 -7.10
CA GLU A 167 -19.20 8.76 -8.02
C GLU A 167 -18.18 8.74 -9.17
N LEU A 168 -16.91 8.46 -8.87
CA LEU A 168 -15.88 8.35 -9.89
C LEU A 168 -16.13 7.17 -10.84
N PHE A 169 -16.50 5.99 -10.33
CA PHE A 169 -16.90 4.86 -11.17
C PHE A 169 -18.10 5.18 -12.06
N GLN A 170 -19.10 5.86 -11.51
CA GLN A 170 -20.29 6.28 -12.25
C GLN A 170 -19.91 7.25 -13.37
N GLY A 171 -19.07 8.24 -13.07
CA GLY A 171 -18.51 9.17 -14.05
C GLY A 171 -17.78 8.42 -15.18
N LEU A 172 -16.75 7.66 -14.84
CA LEU A 172 -15.88 6.96 -15.81
C LEU A 172 -16.64 5.97 -16.69
N HIS A 173 -17.54 5.17 -16.11
CA HIS A 173 -18.17 4.07 -16.85
C HIS A 173 -19.51 4.41 -17.49
N ARG A 174 -20.25 5.40 -16.96
CA ARG A 174 -21.66 5.64 -17.35
C ARG A 174 -21.92 7.03 -17.92
N GLU A 175 -21.27 8.06 -17.39
CA GLU A 175 -21.70 9.45 -17.66
C GLU A 175 -20.72 10.22 -18.56
N TRP A 176 -19.43 10.03 -18.38
CA TRP A 176 -18.43 10.83 -19.08
C TRP A 176 -18.25 10.34 -20.52
N PRO A 177 -18.29 11.26 -21.50
CA PRO A 177 -17.85 11.01 -22.87
C PRO A 177 -16.41 10.47 -22.90
N GLU A 178 -16.11 9.57 -23.83
CA GLU A 178 -14.81 8.91 -23.93
C GLU A 178 -13.63 9.91 -24.01
N VAL A 179 -13.83 11.03 -24.71
CA VAL A 179 -12.83 12.10 -24.82
C VAL A 179 -12.47 12.73 -23.48
N LEU A 180 -13.38 12.73 -22.49
CA LEU A 180 -13.13 13.28 -21.15
C LEU A 180 -12.59 12.25 -20.17
N ARG A 181 -12.71 10.95 -20.45
CA ARG A 181 -12.22 9.88 -19.57
C ARG A 181 -10.70 9.87 -19.44
N TYR A 182 -9.99 10.34 -20.46
CA TYR A 182 -8.52 10.30 -20.52
C TYR A 182 -7.87 11.67 -20.69
N ALA A 183 -8.64 12.75 -20.59
CA ALA A 183 -8.16 14.10 -20.91
C ALA A 183 -7.28 14.73 -19.83
N ASP A 184 -7.54 14.46 -18.54
CA ASP A 184 -6.74 15.03 -17.45
C ASP A 184 -6.92 14.24 -16.12
N PRO A 185 -5.84 13.72 -15.52
CA PRO A 185 -5.87 13.10 -14.19
C PRO A 185 -6.40 14.03 -13.09
N LEU A 186 -6.23 15.35 -13.22
CA LEU A 186 -6.65 16.34 -12.24
C LEU A 186 -8.17 16.56 -12.22
N ILE A 187 -8.88 16.25 -13.32
CA ILE A 187 -10.35 16.30 -13.39
C ILE A 187 -10.97 15.12 -12.63
N ILE A 188 -10.28 13.98 -12.61
CA ILE A 188 -10.70 12.71 -11.99
C ILE A 188 -10.42 12.73 -10.48
N LEU A 189 -9.37 13.45 -10.06
CA LEU A 189 -8.81 13.39 -8.72
C LEU A 189 -8.93 14.66 -7.87
N PRO A 190 -9.91 15.59 -8.03
CA PRO A 190 -9.94 16.80 -7.19
C PRO A 190 -10.02 16.50 -5.68
N SER A 191 -10.61 15.36 -5.30
CA SER A 191 -10.66 14.84 -3.92
C SER A 191 -9.34 14.20 -3.44
N PHE A 192 -8.43 13.83 -4.34
CA PHE A 192 -7.09 13.32 -4.02
C PHE A 192 -5.98 14.37 -4.19
N SER A 193 -6.20 15.39 -5.01
CA SER A 193 -5.23 16.45 -5.39
C SER A 193 -5.31 17.72 -4.55
N SER A 194 -6.27 17.83 -3.63
CA SER A 194 -6.37 18.94 -2.64
C SER A 194 -5.18 19.04 -1.66
N THR A 195 -4.05 18.40 -1.96
CA THR A 195 -2.85 18.33 -1.12
C THR A 195 -1.59 18.19 -1.99
N VAL A 196 -1.26 19.24 -2.74
CA VAL A 196 0.14 19.62 -2.98
C VAL A 196 0.45 20.79 -2.05
#